data_AF-A0A950FLV3-F1
#
_entry.id   AF-A0A950FLV3-F1
#
_cell.length_a   1.000
_cell.length_b   1.000
_cell.length_c   1.000
_cell.angle_alpha   90.00
_cell.angle_beta   90.00
_cell.angle_gamma   90.00
#
_symmetry.space_group_name_H-M   'P 1'
#
loop_
_entity.id
_entity.type
_entity.pdbx_description
1 polymer ?
#
loop_
_entity_poly.entity_id
_entity_poly.type
_entity_poly.pdbx_seq_one_letter_code
_entity_poly.pdbx_strand_id
1 'polypeptide(L)'
;MKRLAYSSTEAFLAHYRVLSNAAAGHSDNGPLSTQERETLDEMHLLMEALAPEECAIMLADRANGERRCESGEDRRRRERAKLRLRRLLLAKGVVRS
;
A
#
# COMPACT_ATOMS: atom_id res chain seq x y z
N MET A 1 3.50 9.41 -19.35
CA MET A 1 3.30 8.44 -18.26
C MET A 1 1.80 8.26 -18.01
N LYS A 2 1.27 7.04 -18.13
CA LYS A 2 -0.13 6.74 -17.77
C LYS A 2 -0.24 6.91 -16.26
N ARG A 3 -1.02 7.89 -15.81
CA ARG A 3 -1.28 8.07 -14.36
C ARG A 3 -1.93 6.80 -13.83
N LEU A 4 -1.26 6.12 -12.89
CA LEU A 4 -1.84 5.00 -12.16
C LEU A 4 -3.08 5.52 -11.44
N ALA A 5 -4.26 5.10 -11.90
CA ALA A 5 -5.53 5.48 -11.32
C ALA A 5 -6.15 4.25 -10.68
N TYR A 6 -6.19 4.25 -9.34
CA TYR A 6 -6.82 3.20 -8.56
C TYR A 6 -8.22 3.62 -8.14
N SER A 7 -9.13 2.65 -8.09
CA SER A 7 -10.50 2.83 -7.62
C SER A 7 -10.60 3.03 -6.10
N SER A 8 -9.61 2.56 -5.33
CA SER A 8 -9.57 2.70 -3.88
C SER A 8 -8.15 2.61 -3.32
N THR A 9 -7.96 3.05 -2.08
CA THR A 9 -6.70 2.87 -1.34
C THR A 9 -6.36 1.39 -1.13
N GLU A 10 -7.37 0.53 -0.98
CA GLU A 10 -7.17 -0.92 -0.85
C GLU A 10 -6.66 -1.53 -2.14
N ALA A 11 -7.15 -1.10 -3.31
CA ALA A 11 -6.63 -1.53 -4.61
C ALA A 11 -5.17 -1.11 -4.82
N PHE A 12 -4.81 0.10 -4.40
CA PHE A 12 -3.42 0.56 -4.38
C PHE A 12 -2.54 -0.35 -3.50
N LEU A 13 -2.94 -0.59 -2.25
CA LEU A 13 -2.17 -1.42 -1.31
C LEU A 13 -2.08 -2.88 -1.77
N ALA A 14 -3.14 -3.45 -2.35
CA ALA A 14 -3.12 -4.79 -2.90
C ALA A 14 -2.12 -4.91 -4.06
N HIS A 15 -2.14 -3.96 -5.00
CA HIS A 15 -1.19 -3.95 -6.12
C HIS A 15 0.25 -3.77 -5.65
N TYR A 16 0.48 -2.88 -4.67
CA TYR A 16 1.80 -2.68 -4.06
C TYR A 16 2.33 -3.99 -3.47
N ARG A 17 1.51 -4.71 -2.71
CA ARG A 17 1.90 -5.98 -2.09
C ARG A 17 2.24 -7.04 -3.13
N VAL A 18 1.46 -7.15 -4.20
CA VAL A 18 1.74 -8.10 -5.30
C VAL A 18 3.11 -7.79 -5.93
N LEU A 19 3.36 -6.52 -6.28
CA LEU A 19 4.63 -6.12 -6.88
C LEU A 19 5.81 -6.25 -5.91
N SER A 20 5.63 -5.88 -4.65
CA SER A 20 6.66 -6.03 -3.61
C SER A 20 7.00 -7.49 -3.35
N ASN A 21 6.02 -8.39 -3.33
CA ASN A 21 6.25 -9.82 -3.15
C ASN A 21 6.93 -10.45 -4.37
N ALA A 22 6.55 -10.03 -5.58
CA ALA A 22 7.22 -10.43 -6.81
C ALA A 22 8.67 -9.92 -6.87
N ALA A 23 8.93 -8.68 -6.45
CA ALA A 23 10.29 -8.14 -6.33
C ALA A 23 11.14 -8.90 -5.30
N ALA A 24 10.53 -9.34 -4.20
CA ALA A 24 11.18 -10.14 -3.16
C ALA A 24 11.38 -11.62 -3.55
N GLY A 25 10.96 -12.05 -4.74
CA GLY A 25 11.05 -13.44 -5.18
C GLY A 25 10.09 -14.40 -4.45
N HIS A 26 9.06 -13.87 -3.80
CA HIS A 26 8.04 -14.64 -3.08
C HIS A 26 6.79 -14.93 -3.93
N SER A 27 6.82 -14.58 -5.23
CA SER A 27 5.71 -14.82 -6.15
C SER A 27 6.05 -15.92 -7.14
N ASP A 28 5.08 -16.79 -7.44
CA ASP A 28 5.14 -17.75 -8.54
C ASP A 28 5.08 -17.08 -9.93
N ASN A 29 4.71 -15.80 -9.97
CA ASN A 29 4.79 -14.99 -11.17
C ASN A 29 6.27 -14.61 -11.38
N GLY A 30 6.79 -14.87 -12.57
CA GLY A 30 8.20 -14.66 -12.92
C GLY A 30 8.72 -13.23 -12.69
N PRO A 31 9.98 -12.94 -13.08
CA PRO A 31 10.62 -11.66 -12.78
C PRO A 31 9.79 -10.47 -13.27
N LEU A 32 9.72 -9.41 -12.45
CA LEU A 32 9.01 -8.19 -12.77
C LEU A 32 9.47 -7.62 -14.12
N SER A 33 8.49 -7.24 -14.95
CA SER A 33 8.75 -6.46 -16.15
C SER A 33 9.27 -5.06 -15.80
N THR A 34 9.93 -4.39 -16.76
CA THR A 34 10.44 -3.02 -16.58
C THR A 34 9.33 -2.06 -16.14
N GLN A 35 8.13 -2.19 -16.71
CA GLN A 35 6.99 -1.33 -16.39
C GLN A 35 6.47 -1.58 -14.97
N GLU A 36 6.43 -2.84 -14.52
CA GLU A 36 6.04 -3.17 -13.14
C GLU A 36 7.05 -2.67 -12.13
N ARG A 37 8.34 -2.67 -12.49
CA ARG A 37 9.41 -2.12 -11.66
C ARG A 37 9.31 -0.61 -11.52
N GLU A 38 9.11 0.10 -12.63
CA GLU A 38 8.83 1.55 -12.62
C GLU A 38 7.57 1.88 -11.79
N THR A 39 6.52 1.07 -11.93
CA THR A 39 5.29 1.18 -11.14
C THR A 39 5.58 0.98 -9.66
N LEU A 40 6.35 -0.05 -9.29
CA LEU A 40 6.71 -0.31 -7.90
C LEU A 40 7.53 0.83 -7.30
N ASP A 41 8.49 1.39 -8.06
CA ASP A 41 9.31 2.53 -7.62
C ASP A 41 8.43 3.78 -7.36
N GLU A 42 7.48 4.09 -8.25
CA GLU A 42 6.52 5.18 -8.03
C GLU A 42 5.67 4.94 -6.77
N MET A 43 5.23 3.71 -6.54
CA MET A 43 4.44 3.36 -5.36
C MET A 43 5.30 3.41 -4.08
N HIS A 44 6.58 3.03 -4.14
CA HIS A 44 7.53 3.16 -3.04
C HIS A 44 7.69 4.62 -2.62
N LEU A 45 7.89 5.54 -3.56
CA LEU A 45 8.00 6.97 -3.28
C LEU A 45 6.75 7.54 -2.59
N LEU A 46 5.55 7.02 -2.94
CA LEU A 46 4.31 7.40 -2.27
C LEU A 46 4.20 6.83 -0.85
N MET A 47 4.72 5.63 -0.63
CA MET A 47 4.77 4.98 0.68
C MET A 47 5.84 5.59 1.59
N GLU A 48 6.98 6.04 1.05
CA GLU A 48 8.03 6.75 1.79
C GLU A 48 7.56 8.09 2.37
N ALA A 49 6.51 8.69 1.79
CA ALA A 49 5.89 9.89 2.34
C ALA A 49 5.04 9.62 3.60
N LEU A 50 4.78 8.35 3.94
CA LEU A 50 4.19 7.94 5.22
C LEU A 50 5.29 7.64 6.24
N ALA A 51 4.96 7.73 7.53
CA ALA A 51 5.89 7.25 8.55
C ALA A 51 6.09 5.72 8.42
N PRO A 52 7.30 5.18 8.70
CA PRO A 52 7.57 3.74 8.64
C PRO A 52 6.57 2.89 9.45
N GLU A 53 6.13 3.42 10.58
CA GLU A 53 5.12 2.82 11.46
C GLU A 53 3.74 2.76 10.79
N GLU A 54 3.35 3.80 10.07
CA GLU A 54 2.09 3.86 9.32
C GLU A 54 2.12 2.87 8.15
N CYS A 55 3.26 2.76 7.45
CA CYS A 55 3.51 1.74 6.42
C CYS A 55 3.36 0.34 6.99
N ALA A 56 4.02 0.04 8.12
CA ALA A 56 3.91 -1.26 8.77
C ALA A 56 2.46 -1.60 9.14
N ILE A 57 1.69 -0.64 9.66
CA ILE A 57 0.28 -0.82 10.01
C ILE A 57 -0.60 -1.06 8.77
N MET A 58 -0.28 -0.45 7.62
CA MET A 58 -0.99 -0.64 6.35
C MET A 58 -0.63 -1.95 5.64
N LEU A 59 0.62 -2.39 5.77
CA LEU A 59 1.14 -3.60 5.14
C LEU A 59 0.94 -4.86 5.99
N ALA A 60 0.74 -4.70 7.31
CA ALA A 60 0.30 -5.79 8.17
C ALA A 60 -0.94 -6.45 7.58
N ASP A 61 -0.75 -7.67 7.10
CA ASP A 61 -1.80 -8.39 6.40
C ASP A 61 -2.86 -8.82 7.41
N ARG A 62 -4.13 -8.73 7.02
CA ARG A 62 -5.24 -9.33 7.78
C ARG A 62 -5.21 -10.87 7.73
N ALA A 63 -4.16 -11.45 7.13
CA ALA A 63 -3.96 -12.89 6.95
C ALA A 63 -4.08 -13.66 8.28
N ASN A 64 -3.66 -13.06 9.38
CA ASN A 64 -4.09 -13.53 10.69
C ASN A 64 -5.39 -12.81 11.03
N GLY A 65 -6.50 -13.55 11.01
CA GLY A 65 -7.73 -13.21 11.74
C GLY A 65 -7.51 -13.14 13.26
N GLU A 66 -6.35 -12.67 13.71
CA GLU A 66 -6.07 -12.26 15.08
C GLU A 66 -6.84 -10.98 15.36
N ARG A 67 -8.15 -11.16 15.59
CA ARG A 67 -8.91 -10.43 16.60
C ARG A 67 -8.31 -10.64 18.00
N ARG A 68 -6.99 -10.77 18.15
CA ARG A 68 -6.31 -10.79 19.43
C ARG A 68 -6.11 -9.34 19.82
N CYS A 69 -7.18 -8.77 20.38
CA CYS A 69 -7.14 -7.55 21.15
C CYS A 69 -6.42 -6.37 20.47
N GLU A 70 -6.82 -5.97 19.25
CA GLU A 70 -6.48 -4.63 18.77
C GLU A 70 -7.02 -3.64 19.80
N SER A 71 -6.14 -2.94 20.51
CA SER A 71 -6.56 -1.91 21.43
C SER A 71 -7.34 -0.85 20.64
N GLY A 72 -8.26 -0.15 21.31
CA GLY A 72 -8.94 0.98 20.66
C GLY A 72 -7.97 2.03 20.11
N GLU A 73 -6.73 2.05 20.61
CA GLU A 73 -5.67 2.91 20.12
C GLU A 73 -5.08 2.43 18.79
N ASP A 74 -4.83 1.13 18.62
CA ASP A 74 -4.32 0.56 17.36
C ASP A 74 -5.31 0.75 16.22
N ARG A 75 -6.61 0.58 16.51
CA ARG A 75 -7.68 0.88 15.54
C ARG A 75 -7.64 2.35 15.13
N ARG A 76 -7.51 3.27 16.08
CA ARG A 76 -7.41 4.71 15.80
C ARG A 76 -6.15 5.07 15.02
N ARG A 77 -5.00 4.45 15.33
CA ARG A 77 -3.75 4.64 14.58
C ARG A 77 -3.90 4.18 13.13
N ARG A 78 -4.50 3.00 12.91
CA ARG A 78 -4.78 2.48 11.57
C ARG A 78 -5.71 3.39 10.77
N GLU A 79 -6.82 3.84 11.35
CA GLU A 79 -7.75 4.74 10.65
C GLU A 79 -7.10 6.08 10.29
N ARG A 80 -6.24 6.63 11.17
CA ARG A 80 -5.45 7.84 10.86
C ARG A 80 -4.45 7.62 9.73
N ALA A 81 -3.72 6.51 9.75
CA ALA A 81 -2.79 6.14 8.69
C ALA A 81 -3.50 5.97 7.34
N LYS A 82 -4.66 5.27 7.33
CA LYS A 82 -5.51 5.14 6.13
C LYS A 82 -5.98 6.50 5.60
N LEU A 83 -6.44 7.38 6.48
CA LEU A 83 -6.91 8.70 6.08
C LEU A 83 -5.78 9.56 5.50
N ARG A 84 -4.59 9.49 6.09
CA ARG A 84 -3.38 10.15 5.56
C ARG A 84 -3.01 9.63 4.18
N LEU A 85 -2.92 8.30 4.02
CA LEU A 85 -2.63 7.69 2.74
C LEU A 85 -3.66 8.08 1.68
N ARG A 86 -4.96 8.03 2.01
CA ARG A 86 -6.03 8.47 1.10
C ARG A 86 -5.84 9.92 0.66
N ARG A 87 -5.54 10.83 1.59
CA ARG A 87 -5.29 12.25 1.27
C ARG A 87 -4.07 12.42 0.35
N LEU A 88 -3.01 11.68 0.61
CA LEU A 88 -1.79 11.71 -0.20
C LEU A 88 -2.05 11.20 -1.63
N LEU A 89 -2.75 10.08 -1.75
CA LEU A 89 -3.13 9.51 -3.05
C LEU A 89 -4.08 10.42 -3.83
N LEU A 90 -5.03 11.08 -3.16
CA LEU A 90 -5.90 12.08 -3.78
C LEU A 90 -5.11 13.31 -4.26
N ALA A 91 -4.21 13.84 -3.44
CA ALA A 91 -3.37 14.99 -3.79
C ALA A 91 -2.46 14.71 -4.99
N LYS A 92 -2.00 13.47 -5.14
CA LYS A 92 -1.18 13.02 -6.27
C LYS A 92 -2.02 12.57 -7.48
N GLY A 93 -3.35 12.57 -7.37
CA GLY A 93 -4.26 12.13 -8.44
C GLY A 93 -4.21 10.63 -8.75
N VAL A 94 -3.73 9.83 -7.80
CA VAL A 94 -3.54 8.37 -7.92
C VAL A 94 -4.83 7.61 -7.59
N VAL A 95 -5.64 8.13 -6.67
CA VAL A 95 -7.00 7.60 -6.40
C VAL A 95 -8.01 8.66 -6.84
N ARG A 96 -9.11 8.22 -7.46
CA ARG A 96 -10.23 9.10 -7.83
C ARG A 96 -11.23 9.19 -6.66
N SER A 97 -11.73 10.39 -6.41
CA SER A 97 -12.69 10.70 -5.32
C SER A 97 -14.03 10.02 -5.54
#